data_AF-K2F6R4-F1
#
_entry.id   AF-K2F6R4-F1
#
_cell.length_a   1.000
_cell.length_b   1.000
_cell.length_c   1.000
_cell.angle_alpha   90.00
_cell.angle_beta   90.00
_cell.angle_gamma   90.00
#
_symmetry.space_group_name_H-M   'P 1'
#
loop_
_entity.id
_entity.type
_entity.pdbx_description
1 polymer ?
#
loop_
_entity_poly.entity_id
_entity_poly.type
_entity_poly.pdbx_seq_one_letter_code
_entity_poly.pdbx_strand_id
1 'polypeptide(L)'
;MYSIDREQGAKVLNMSTRTIDRYIRSWKLRSKKVWKKVFLHNTDVEILKNWWIQEEYEIINSKELDNTFVKTDIWTNYKDLYSESKIIIQKKDEIIQDLSYRLWNTEAELKNSISLIEYKKATFLLESSSSKVEEEKNELNSNINKLESKVKISNNINIFLVLILLISLILISFLWFRVI
;
A
#
# COMPACT_ATOMS: atom_id res chain seq x y z
N MET A 1 1.44 -32.67 -10.82
CA MET A 1 1.35 -33.85 -11.73
C MET A 1 0.21 -33.62 -12.72
N TYR A 2 0.35 -34.06 -13.99
CA TYR A 2 -0.70 -33.94 -15.01
C TYR A 2 -1.47 -35.25 -15.12
N SER A 3 -2.60 -35.37 -14.44
CA SER A 3 -3.35 -36.64 -14.41
C SER A 3 -4.85 -36.51 -14.65
N ILE A 4 -5.42 -35.30 -14.56
CA ILE A 4 -6.85 -35.07 -14.73
C ILE A 4 -7.14 -34.76 -16.21
N ASP A 5 -8.02 -35.52 -16.85
CA ASP A 5 -8.47 -35.24 -18.23
C ASP A 5 -9.39 -34.00 -18.25
N ARG A 6 -9.50 -33.33 -19.39
CA ARG A 6 -10.36 -32.14 -19.59
C ARG A 6 -11.79 -32.34 -19.11
N GLU A 7 -12.38 -33.50 -19.41
CA GLU A 7 -13.75 -33.85 -19.00
C GLU A 7 -13.86 -34.12 -17.50
N GLN A 8 -12.83 -34.73 -16.91
CA GLN A 8 -12.79 -34.97 -15.47
C GLN A 8 -12.61 -33.65 -14.70
N GLY A 9 -11.77 -32.75 -15.19
CA GLY A 9 -11.58 -31.42 -14.61
C GLY A 9 -12.85 -30.58 -14.67
N ALA A 10 -13.59 -30.66 -15.77
CA ALA A 10 -14.91 -30.03 -15.91
C ALA A 10 -15.90 -30.52 -14.84
N LYS A 11 -15.93 -31.83 -14.56
CA LYS A 11 -16.77 -32.41 -13.50
C LYS A 11 -16.32 -31.99 -12.10
N VAL A 12 -15.01 -32.03 -11.82
CA VAL A 12 -14.44 -31.69 -10.49
C VAL A 12 -14.67 -30.22 -10.15
N LEU A 13 -14.59 -29.34 -11.14
CA LEU A 13 -14.77 -27.89 -10.97
C LEU A 13 -16.21 -27.43 -11.23
N ASN A 14 -17.14 -28.36 -11.45
CA ASN A 14 -18.54 -28.12 -11.81
C ASN A 14 -18.71 -27.04 -12.89
N MET A 15 -18.03 -27.18 -14.03
CA MET A 15 -18.08 -26.21 -15.14
C MET A 15 -18.04 -26.86 -16.51
N SER A 16 -18.44 -26.13 -17.55
CA SER A 16 -18.40 -26.64 -18.93
C SER A 16 -16.95 -26.90 -19.40
N THR A 17 -16.77 -27.90 -20.27
CA THR A 17 -15.47 -28.19 -20.90
C THR A 17 -14.92 -27.01 -21.71
N ARG A 18 -15.80 -26.13 -22.19
CA ARG A 18 -15.43 -24.88 -22.86
C ARG A 18 -14.89 -23.82 -21.90
N THR A 19 -15.37 -23.81 -20.65
CA THR A 19 -14.83 -22.95 -19.59
C THR A 19 -13.41 -23.38 -19.23
N ILE A 20 -13.16 -24.69 -19.14
CA ILE A 20 -11.82 -25.26 -18.94
C ILE A 20 -10.88 -24.83 -20.08
N ASP A 21 -11.31 -24.93 -21.34
CA ASP A 21 -10.50 -24.48 -22.49
C ASP A 21 -10.16 -22.99 -22.43
N ARG A 22 -11.14 -22.16 -22.03
CA ARG A 22 -10.91 -20.73 -21.83
C ARG A 22 -9.87 -20.49 -20.75
N TYR A 23 -9.90 -21.24 -19.65
CA TYR A 23 -8.93 -21.12 -18.57
C TYR A 23 -7.53 -21.58 -18.96
N ILE A 24 -7.42 -22.63 -19.77
CA ILE A 24 -6.17 -23.02 -20.41
C ILE A 24 -5.65 -21.90 -21.30
N ARG A 25 -6.50 -21.31 -22.16
CA ARG A 25 -6.13 -20.22 -23.07
C ARG A 25 -5.72 -18.94 -22.33
N SER A 26 -6.35 -18.66 -21.18
CA SER A 26 -6.02 -17.52 -20.32
C SER A 26 -4.87 -17.77 -19.35
N TRP A 27 -4.15 -18.90 -19.50
CA TRP A 27 -3.03 -19.30 -18.62
C TRP A 27 -3.39 -19.46 -17.13
N LYS A 28 -4.69 -19.62 -16.82
CA LYS A 28 -5.19 -19.85 -15.45
C LYS A 28 -5.06 -21.31 -15.00
N LEU A 29 -5.02 -22.24 -15.96
CA LEU A 29 -4.80 -23.67 -15.71
C LEU A 29 -3.66 -24.17 -16.59
N ARG A 30 -2.63 -24.77 -15.96
CA ARG A 30 -1.56 -25.42 -16.72
C ARG A 30 -2.08 -26.73 -17.30
N SER A 31 -1.80 -26.95 -18.58
CA SER A 31 -2.18 -28.17 -19.27
C SER A 31 -1.04 -28.75 -20.09
N LYS A 32 -1.08 -30.07 -20.28
CA LYS A 32 -0.15 -30.82 -21.13
C LYS A 32 -0.97 -31.61 -22.14
N LYS A 33 -0.74 -31.36 -23.43
CA LYS A 33 -1.34 -32.15 -24.50
C LYS A 33 -0.53 -33.41 -24.73
N VAL A 34 -1.17 -34.57 -24.62
CA VAL A 34 -0.59 -35.87 -24.93
C VAL A 34 -1.49 -36.52 -25.97
N TRP A 35 -0.98 -36.70 -27.18
CA TRP A 35 -1.76 -37.13 -28.35
C TRP A 35 -2.98 -36.22 -28.62
N LYS A 36 -4.19 -36.79 -28.57
CA LYS A 36 -5.46 -36.10 -28.80
C LYS A 36 -6.13 -35.62 -27.50
N LYS A 37 -5.53 -35.89 -26.33
CA LYS A 37 -6.09 -35.54 -25.02
C LYS A 37 -5.31 -34.43 -24.33
N VAL A 38 -6.00 -33.65 -23.50
CA VAL A 38 -5.43 -32.53 -22.75
C VAL A 38 -5.53 -32.85 -21.27
N PHE A 39 -4.38 -32.94 -20.61
CA PHE A 39 -4.29 -33.22 -19.18
C PHE A 39 -4.02 -31.95 -18.39
N LEU A 40 -4.77 -31.76 -17.30
CA LEU A 40 -4.66 -30.63 -16.40
C LEU A 40 -3.72 -30.94 -15.24
N HIS A 41 -3.06 -29.91 -14.72
CA HIS A 41 -2.24 -30.01 -13.54
C HIS A 41 -3.09 -30.09 -12.27
N ASN A 42 -2.93 -31.15 -11.47
CA ASN A 42 -3.80 -31.41 -10.31
C ASN A 42 -3.83 -30.25 -9.30
N THR A 43 -2.68 -29.67 -8.98
CA THR A 43 -2.57 -28.55 -8.03
C THR A 43 -3.37 -27.34 -8.48
N ASP A 44 -3.43 -27.09 -9.79
CA ASP A 44 -4.15 -25.92 -10.32
C ASP A 44 -5.66 -26.14 -10.24
N VAL A 45 -6.11 -27.38 -10.42
CA VAL A 45 -7.52 -27.77 -10.25
C VAL A 45 -7.93 -27.67 -8.78
N GLU A 46 -7.10 -28.10 -7.84
CA GLU A 46 -7.36 -27.99 -6.39
C GLU A 46 -7.38 -26.53 -5.92
N ILE A 47 -6.41 -25.73 -6.37
CA ILE A 47 -6.40 -24.28 -6.12
C ILE A 47 -7.69 -23.68 -6.68
N LEU A 48 -8.05 -23.95 -7.94
CA LEU A 48 -9.24 -23.35 -8.53
C LEU A 48 -10.54 -23.83 -7.84
N LYS A 49 -10.58 -25.06 -7.33
CA LYS A 49 -11.70 -25.55 -6.52
C LYS A 49 -11.85 -24.79 -5.20
N ASN A 50 -10.74 -24.42 -4.57
CA ASN A 50 -10.73 -23.77 -3.27
C ASN A 50 -10.90 -22.25 -3.35
N TRP A 51 -10.49 -21.63 -4.47
CA TRP A 51 -10.57 -20.18 -4.67
C TRP A 51 -11.93 -19.69 -5.17
N TRP A 52 -12.74 -20.56 -5.77
CA TRP A 52 -14.09 -20.22 -6.19
C TRP A 52 -15.08 -20.53 -5.06
N ILE A 53 -15.61 -19.47 -4.46
CA ILE A 53 -16.86 -19.52 -3.68
C ILE A 53 -17.90 -20.18 -4.60
N GLN A 54 -18.42 -21.33 -4.20
CA GLN A 54 -19.43 -22.04 -4.96
C GLN A 54 -20.74 -21.27 -4.83
N GLU A 55 -21.24 -20.71 -5.92
CA GLU A 55 -22.69 -20.54 -6.05
C GLU A 55 -23.25 -21.96 -6.23
N GLU A 56 -23.92 -22.44 -5.20
CA GLU A 56 -24.61 -23.72 -5.18
C GLU A 56 -25.77 -23.62 -6.18
N TYR A 57 -25.55 -24.07 -7.42
CA TYR A 57 -26.64 -24.31 -8.35
C TYR A 57 -26.87 -25.81 -8.44
N GLU A 58 -28.05 -26.24 -8.01
CA GLU A 58 -28.50 -27.62 -8.25
C GLU A 58 -28.66 -27.82 -9.76
N ILE A 59 -27.81 -28.67 -10.34
CA ILE A 59 -28.07 -29.22 -11.67
C ILE A 59 -29.30 -30.11 -11.50
N ILE A 60 -30.45 -29.65 -12.01
CA ILE A 60 -31.62 -30.52 -12.20
C ILE A 60 -31.19 -31.61 -13.18
N ASN A 61 -30.72 -32.72 -12.64
CA ASN A 61 -30.49 -33.93 -13.39
C ASN A 61 -31.89 -34.33 -13.89
N SER A 62 -32.13 -34.27 -15.20
CA SER A 62 -33.34 -34.85 -15.79
C SER A 62 -33.25 -36.36 -15.66
N LYS A 63 -33.46 -36.85 -14.44
CA LYS A 63 -33.71 -38.26 -14.17
C LYS A 63 -34.98 -38.59 -14.93
N GLU A 64 -34.90 -39.62 -15.77
CA GLU A 64 -36.06 -40.21 -16.43
C GLU A 64 -37.18 -40.34 -15.39
N LEU A 65 -38.30 -39.69 -15.72
CA LEU A 65 -39.43 -39.51 -14.84
C LEU A 65 -40.12 -40.86 -14.72
N ASP A 66 -39.75 -41.62 -13.70
CA ASP A 66 -40.51 -42.79 -13.30
C ASP A 66 -41.85 -42.30 -12.72
N ASN A 67 -42.94 -42.71 -13.35
CA ASN A 67 -44.29 -42.13 -13.23
C ASN A 67 -44.97 -42.41 -11.88
N THR A 68 -44.43 -41.89 -10.79
CA THR A 68 -45.13 -41.90 -9.49
C THR A 68 -45.51 -40.48 -9.14
N PHE A 69 -46.74 -40.09 -9.52
CA PHE A 69 -47.35 -38.81 -9.17
C PHE A 69 -47.57 -38.71 -7.65
N VAL A 70 -46.53 -38.30 -6.93
CA VAL A 70 -46.70 -37.67 -5.62
C VAL A 70 -47.11 -36.23 -5.90
N LYS A 71 -48.40 -35.93 -5.76
CA LYS A 71 -48.90 -34.55 -5.67
C LYS A 71 -48.45 -33.98 -4.32
N THR A 72 -47.19 -33.59 -4.22
CA THR A 72 -46.77 -32.61 -3.23
C THR A 72 -47.30 -31.27 -3.72
N ASP A 73 -47.90 -30.45 -2.85
CA ASP A 73 -48.49 -29.16 -3.22
C ASP A 73 -47.41 -28.18 -3.71
N ILE A 74 -47.05 -28.25 -4.99
CA ILE A 74 -46.03 -27.41 -5.63
C ILE A 74 -46.31 -25.91 -5.41
N TRP A 75 -47.58 -25.53 -5.25
CA TRP A 75 -48.03 -24.16 -5.02
C TRP A 75 -47.63 -23.57 -3.66
N THR A 76 -47.48 -24.40 -2.61
CA THR A 76 -47.07 -23.89 -1.28
C THR A 76 -45.57 -23.55 -1.25
N ASN A 77 -44.75 -24.41 -1.87
CA ASN A 77 -43.29 -24.25 -1.91
C ASN A 77 -42.85 -22.93 -2.60
N TYR A 78 -43.44 -22.59 -3.76
CA TYR A 78 -43.10 -21.33 -4.45
C TYR A 78 -43.50 -20.08 -3.66
N LYS A 79 -44.63 -20.13 -2.93
CA LYS A 79 -45.10 -19.00 -2.13
C LYS A 79 -44.15 -18.72 -0.97
N ASP A 80 -43.68 -19.78 -0.32
CA ASP A 80 -42.76 -19.68 0.81
C ASP A 80 -41.40 -19.15 0.34
N LEU A 81 -40.84 -19.69 -0.75
CA LEU A 81 -39.60 -19.20 -1.35
C LEU A 81 -39.70 -17.71 -1.77
N TYR A 82 -40.82 -17.31 -2.36
CA TYR A 82 -41.04 -15.90 -2.72
C TYR A 82 -41.10 -15.02 -1.47
N SER A 83 -41.79 -15.45 -0.42
CA SER A 83 -41.86 -14.71 0.84
C SER A 83 -40.49 -14.57 1.51
N GLU A 84 -39.68 -15.63 1.50
CA GLU A 84 -38.34 -15.64 2.06
C GLU A 84 -37.41 -14.71 1.27
N SER A 85 -37.42 -14.80 -0.07
CA SER A 85 -36.64 -13.90 -0.92
C SER A 85 -37.00 -12.43 -0.70
N LYS A 86 -38.29 -12.11 -0.52
CA LYS A 86 -38.75 -10.77 -0.20
C LYS A 86 -38.21 -10.28 1.16
N ILE A 87 -38.21 -11.14 2.18
CA ILE A 87 -37.63 -10.83 3.50
C ILE A 87 -36.12 -10.59 3.38
N ILE A 88 -35.41 -11.40 2.59
CA ILE A 88 -33.97 -11.24 2.36
C ILE A 88 -33.66 -9.91 1.66
N ILE A 89 -34.45 -9.54 0.65
CA ILE A 89 -34.31 -8.27 -0.06
C ILE A 89 -34.52 -7.11 0.92
N GLN A 90 -35.57 -7.15 1.72
CA GLN A 90 -35.84 -6.12 2.72
C GLN A 90 -34.68 -5.96 3.72
N LYS A 91 -34.14 -7.07 4.24
CA LYS A 91 -32.98 -7.03 5.15
C LYS A 91 -31.74 -6.42 4.49
N LYS A 92 -31.50 -6.74 3.20
CA LYS A 92 -30.38 -6.16 2.44
C LYS A 92 -30.55 -4.65 2.25
N ASP A 93 -31.77 -4.20 1.94
CA ASP A 93 -32.07 -2.78 1.79
C ASP A 93 -31.88 -2.01 3.11
N GLU A 94 -32.31 -2.58 4.24
CA GLU A 94 -32.07 -2.02 5.57
C GLU A 94 -30.56 -1.88 5.87
N ILE A 95 -29.76 -2.89 5.55
CA ILE A 95 -28.30 -2.85 5.73
C ILE A 95 -27.66 -1.79 4.82
N ILE A 96 -28.10 -1.70 3.56
CA ILE A 96 -27.62 -0.68 2.62
C ILE A 96 -27.93 0.71 3.16
N GLN A 97 -29.12 0.91 3.73
CA GLN A 97 -29.52 2.19 4.30
C GLN A 97 -28.66 2.57 5.53
N ASP A 98 -28.42 1.63 6.46
CA ASP A 98 -27.53 1.88 7.62
C ASP A 98 -26.10 2.20 7.18
N LEU A 99 -25.54 1.43 6.25
CA LEU A 99 -24.18 1.67 5.73
C LEU A 99 -24.08 3.02 5.01
N SER A 100 -25.11 3.38 4.24
CA SER A 100 -25.16 4.67 3.55
C SER A 100 -25.23 5.83 4.53
N TYR A 101 -26.02 5.69 5.59
CA TYR A 101 -26.11 6.68 6.66
C TYR A 101 -24.77 6.86 7.39
N ARG A 102 -24.12 5.75 7.75
CA ARG A 102 -22.78 5.77 8.37
C ARG A 102 -21.75 6.41 7.45
N LEU A 103 -21.75 6.07 6.16
CA LEU A 103 -20.86 6.67 5.17
C LEU A 103 -21.08 8.18 5.06
N TRP A 104 -22.33 8.63 5.03
CA TRP A 104 -22.64 10.05 4.97
C TRP A 104 -22.12 10.79 6.23
N ASN A 105 -22.29 10.20 7.42
CA ASN A 105 -21.75 10.76 8.66
C ASN A 105 -20.21 10.78 8.65
N THR A 106 -19.54 9.70 8.23
CA THR A 106 -18.07 9.66 8.17
C THR A 106 -17.52 10.62 7.11
N GLU A 107 -18.20 10.78 5.97
CA GLU A 107 -17.86 11.79 4.96
C GLU A 107 -18.02 13.22 5.49
N ALA A 108 -19.09 13.48 6.26
CA ALA A 108 -19.31 14.78 6.89
C ALA A 108 -18.25 15.07 7.96
N GLU A 109 -17.88 14.08 8.78
CA GLU A 109 -16.80 14.18 9.74
C GLU A 109 -15.45 14.40 9.05
N LEU A 110 -15.17 13.66 7.96
CA LEU A 110 -13.95 13.81 7.17
C LEU A 110 -13.83 15.18 6.51
N LYS A 111 -14.94 15.77 6.05
CA LYS A 111 -14.96 17.14 5.50
C LYS A 111 -14.69 18.20 6.56
N ASN A 112 -15.12 17.96 7.80
CA ASN A 112 -14.87 18.87 8.93
C ASN A 112 -13.49 18.63 9.57
N SER A 113 -12.92 17.45 9.41
CA SER A 113 -11.51 17.19 9.72
C SER A 113 -10.63 17.76 8.61
N ILE A 114 -9.47 18.31 8.95
CA ILE A 114 -8.48 18.69 7.94
C ILE A 114 -8.10 17.43 7.17
N SER A 115 -8.20 17.47 5.84
CA SER A 115 -7.87 16.30 5.03
C SER A 115 -6.43 15.85 5.33
N LEU A 116 -6.18 14.54 5.39
CA LEU A 116 -4.83 14.01 5.65
C LEU A 116 -3.80 14.60 4.67
N ILE A 117 -4.23 14.93 3.44
CA ILE A 117 -3.42 15.62 2.44
C ILE A 117 -3.05 17.05 2.86
N GLU A 118 -4.00 17.84 3.36
CA GLU A 118 -3.71 19.19 3.86
C GLU A 118 -2.85 19.17 5.12
N TYR A 119 -3.10 18.23 6.04
CA TYR A 119 -2.24 18.03 7.21
C TYR A 119 -0.81 17.65 6.79
N LYS A 120 -0.66 16.70 5.86
CA LYS A 120 0.66 16.33 5.30
C LYS A 120 1.33 17.51 4.59
N LYS A 121 0.57 18.34 3.87
CA LYS A 121 1.10 19.54 3.22
C LYS A 121 1.56 20.57 4.26
N ALA A 122 0.76 20.83 5.29
CA ALA A 122 1.09 21.78 6.36
C ALA A 122 2.33 21.33 7.15
N THR A 123 2.39 20.05 7.51
CA THR A 123 3.55 19.46 8.21
C THR A 123 4.81 19.50 7.35
N PHE A 124 4.73 19.17 6.06
CA PHE A 124 5.86 19.28 5.13
C PHE A 124 6.36 20.72 4.96
N LEU A 125 5.44 21.69 4.86
CA LEU A 125 5.80 23.11 4.79
C LEU A 125 6.49 23.59 6.08
N LEU A 126 6.04 23.08 7.23
CA LEU A 126 6.63 23.42 8.51
C LEU A 126 8.02 22.78 8.69
N GLU A 127 8.18 21.53 8.27
CA GLU A 127 9.46 20.83 8.31
C GLU A 127 10.48 21.45 7.34
N SER A 128 10.09 21.76 6.11
CA SER A 128 10.95 22.47 5.15
C SER A 128 11.31 23.88 5.60
N SER A 129 10.40 24.59 6.27
CA SER A 129 10.72 25.88 6.90
C SER A 129 11.69 25.70 8.08
N SER A 130 11.50 24.68 8.91
CA SER A 130 12.38 24.40 10.06
C SER A 130 13.78 24.01 9.59
N SER A 131 13.89 23.15 8.57
CA SER A 131 15.18 22.72 8.02
C SER A 131 15.93 23.89 7.40
N LYS A 132 15.23 24.79 6.71
CA LYS A 132 15.84 26.01 6.16
C LYS A 132 16.35 26.95 7.26
N VAL A 133 15.59 27.14 8.34
CA VAL A 133 16.03 27.93 9.50
C VAL A 133 17.26 27.30 10.16
N GLU A 134 17.31 25.97 10.25
CA GLU A 134 18.47 25.26 10.79
C GLU A 134 19.71 25.41 9.89
N GLU A 135 19.54 25.35 8.57
CA GLU A 135 20.59 25.61 7.59
C GLU A 135 21.13 27.05 7.72
N GLU A 136 20.24 28.05 7.77
CA GLU A 136 20.61 29.46 7.96
C GLU A 136 21.35 29.68 9.30
N LYS A 137 20.90 29.03 10.37
CA LYS A 137 21.56 29.07 11.70
C LYS A 137 22.96 28.46 11.64
N ASN A 138 23.12 27.34 10.95
CA ASN A 138 24.42 26.69 10.77
C ASN A 138 25.36 27.55 9.92
N GLU A 139 24.84 28.18 8.87
CA GLU A 139 25.61 29.12 8.05
C GLU A 139 26.06 30.34 8.88
N LEU A 140 25.15 30.95 9.64
CA LEU A 140 25.44 32.05 10.58
C LEU A 140 26.51 31.66 11.59
N ASN A 141 26.40 30.49 12.22
CA ASN A 141 27.41 29.98 13.16
C ASN A 141 28.76 29.77 12.47
N SER A 142 28.76 29.27 11.23
CA SER A 142 30.00 29.12 10.45
C SER A 142 30.64 30.49 10.15
N ASN A 143 29.81 31.51 9.87
CA ASN A 143 30.26 32.86 9.61
C ASN A 143 30.81 33.51 10.88
N ILE A 144 30.14 33.36 12.03
CA ILE A 144 30.63 33.81 13.33
C ILE A 144 32.00 33.18 13.63
N ASN A 145 32.15 31.86 13.47
CA ASN A 145 33.43 31.17 13.68
C ASN A 145 34.54 31.67 12.73
N LYS A 146 34.20 31.95 11.46
CA LYS A 146 35.14 32.56 10.50
C LYS A 146 35.54 33.97 10.92
N LEU A 147 34.61 34.78 11.41
CA LEU A 147 34.88 36.12 11.94
C LEU A 147 35.74 36.06 13.20
N GLU A 148 35.42 35.19 14.16
CA GLU A 148 36.21 34.97 15.36
C GLU A 148 37.65 34.56 15.04
N SER A 149 37.85 33.64 14.10
CA SER A 149 39.20 33.22 13.71
C SER A 149 39.98 34.35 13.04
N LYS A 150 39.35 35.15 12.18
CA LYS A 150 39.97 36.36 11.60
C LYS A 150 40.37 37.38 12.67
N VAL A 151 39.52 37.62 13.66
CA VAL A 151 39.80 38.52 14.78
C VAL A 151 40.92 37.99 15.68
N LYS A 152 40.94 36.68 15.95
CA LYS A 152 42.04 36.05 16.72
C LYS A 152 43.38 36.18 15.99
N ILE A 153 43.40 35.97 14.68
CA ILE A 153 44.61 36.13 13.86
C ILE A 153 45.09 37.58 13.88
N SER A 154 44.21 38.57 13.69
CA SER A 154 44.60 39.98 13.73
C SER A 154 45.14 40.40 15.09
N ASN A 155 44.53 39.93 16.19
CA ASN A 155 45.05 40.19 17.54
C ASN A 155 46.43 39.57 17.75
N ASN A 156 46.65 38.33 17.31
CA ASN A 156 47.95 37.67 17.42
C ASN A 156 49.05 38.40 16.62
N ILE A 157 48.73 38.88 15.42
CA ILE A 157 49.66 39.69 14.61
C ILE A 157 50.00 41.01 15.33
N ASN A 158 49.01 41.69 15.89
CA ASN A 158 49.24 42.92 16.64
C ASN A 158 50.13 42.69 17.87
N ILE A 159 49.88 41.63 18.63
CA ILE A 159 50.73 41.24 19.77
C ILE A 159 52.16 40.94 19.30
N PHE A 160 52.32 40.22 18.19
CA PHE A 160 53.63 39.91 17.62
C PHE A 160 54.40 41.18 17.17
N LEU A 161 53.71 42.14 16.55
CA LEU A 161 54.31 43.43 16.15
C LEU A 161 54.79 44.24 17.37
N VAL A 162 54.03 44.26 18.46
CA VAL A 162 54.44 44.94 19.71
C VAL A 162 55.70 44.29 20.30
N LEU A 163 55.78 42.95 20.27
CA LEU A 163 56.93 42.21 20.79
C LEU A 163 58.21 42.50 19.99
N ILE A 164 58.12 42.57 18.66
CA ILE A 164 59.28 42.86 17.80
C ILE A 164 59.79 44.29 18.00
N LEU A 165 58.88 45.24 18.21
CA LEU A 165 59.23 46.63 18.48
C LEU A 165 59.97 46.76 19.83
N LEU A 166 59.50 46.04 20.85
CA LEU A 166 60.15 46.00 22.16
C LEU A 166 61.58 45.41 22.07
N ILE A 167 61.75 44.33 21.32
CA ILE A 167 63.07 43.71 21.08
C ILE A 167 64.01 44.67 20.34
N SER A 168 63.51 45.36 19.31
CA SER A 168 64.28 46.37 18.58
C SER A 168 64.77 47.48 19.51
N LEU A 169 63.91 47.94 20.43
CA LEU A 169 64.24 48.99 21.39
C LEU A 169 65.33 48.55 22.38
N ILE A 170 65.29 47.28 22.82
CA ILE A 170 66.33 46.69 23.67
C ILE A 170 67.67 46.60 22.93
N LEU A 171 67.67 46.19 21.67
CA LEU A 171 68.88 46.10 20.84
C LEU A 171 69.53 47.48 20.62
N ILE A 172 68.71 48.51 20.35
CA ILE A 172 69.19 49.88 20.20
C ILE A 172 69.81 50.38 21.52
N SER A 173 69.15 50.12 22.66
CA SER A 173 69.66 50.48 23.98
C SER A 173 71.00 49.78 24.28
N PHE A 174 71.14 48.51 23.90
CA PHE A 174 72.37 47.74 24.10
C PHE A 174 73.53 48.24 23.23
N LEU A 175 73.24 48.61 21.98
CA LEU A 175 74.22 49.22 21.09
C LEU A 175 74.71 50.58 21.62
N TRP A 176 73.80 51.41 22.14
CA TRP A 176 74.15 52.69 22.76
C TRP A 176 75.08 52.52 23.95
N PHE A 177 74.80 51.55 24.83
CA PHE A 177 75.65 51.25 25.99
C PHE A 177 77.06 50.79 25.62
N ARG A 178 77.24 50.18 24.44
CA ARG A 178 78.55 49.71 23.98
C ARG A 178 79.39 50.80 23.30
N VAL A 179 78.75 51.86 22.80
CA VAL A 179 79.42 52.96 22.08
C VAL A 179 79.89 54.06 23.03
N ILE A 180 79.22 54.23 24.18
CA ILE A 180 79.59 55.17 25.25
C ILE A 180 80.69 54.59 26.15
#